data_AF-A0A2T4VNM1-F1
#
_entry.id   AF-A0A2T4VNM1-F1
#
_cell.length_a   1.000
_cell.length_b   1.000
_cell.length_c   1.000
_cell.angle_alpha   90.00
_cell.angle_beta   90.00
_cell.angle_gamma   90.00
#
_symmetry.space_group_name_H-M   'P 1'
#
loop_
_entity.id
_entity.type
_entity.pdbx_description
1 polymer ?
#
loop_
_entity_poly.entity_id
_entity_poly.type
_entity_poly.pdbx_seq_one_letter_code
_entity_poly.pdbx_strand_id
1 'polypeptide(L)'
;MRRSLPWLAFAAPLLLALALGAPQVEARPGGGNTYRGSSSSRGSSSSSSSSRGSSSSSSSSRSWSSSSSRSYSSSSSGSSYSSSSNSSSSGGLCTVLMVLLLVGLVVVIAINSSTKEQPAEWSTTQPQRRPPGESPAQVRAKLMRLRTVGPPGPNGRPVPFDPDFSLVPFEDFVYALYARAHEARGDNRLDTLAAYLSEPARNALRRISQPAQVETVVVGSMQYLLASDVTPSSERVSVSLRFEANYTEVAENGSEQSYYVSEVWTLTRATAVKSRAPDQARVFKCPHCGAPLDGMRGSTCSYCEQKVDTGEFDWVVKSVKVEEREARGPQLGGDTPEEGTELPTVKQPKVDGRLAQLLVTDPELTWDAFTQRLELIFQELQVAWSNREWERVRPYVSDSLFQTQLYWMDAYQQAGLSNVTENARITHVEAARVVVDKYYHAITVRLFATSLDYTVRDSDGKLVGGSRSRERQYSEYWTLIRGADTRGRPSTDKHCPSCGAPLSINMAGNCTHCSARVTSGDFDWVLSRIEQDESYQG
;
A
#
# COMPACT_ATOMS: atom_id res chain seq x y z
N MET A 1 -74.17 5.23 16.75
CA MET A 1 -73.51 3.97 16.31
C MET A 1 -71.98 4.14 16.38
N ARG A 2 -71.23 3.11 15.98
CA ARG A 2 -69.75 2.98 15.92
C ARG A 2 -68.92 4.28 15.74
N ARG A 3 -67.84 4.36 16.54
CA ARG A 3 -66.46 4.84 16.21
C ARG A 3 -66.24 6.19 15.48
N SER A 4 -65.89 7.19 16.27
CA SER A 4 -64.57 7.86 16.29
C SER A 4 -63.79 8.11 14.97
N LEU A 5 -63.78 9.38 14.55
CA LEU A 5 -62.63 10.18 14.06
C LEU A 5 -62.77 11.58 14.71
N PRO A 6 -61.76 12.50 14.73
CA PRO A 6 -60.57 12.61 13.86
C PRO A 6 -59.25 12.90 14.63
N TRP A 7 -58.26 13.51 13.92
CA TRP A 7 -56.99 14.11 14.40
C TRP A 7 -55.86 13.14 14.85
N LEU A 8 -54.56 13.44 14.69
CA LEU A 8 -53.83 14.24 13.66
C LEU A 8 -52.30 13.99 13.80
N ALA A 9 -51.54 14.16 12.70
CA ALA A 9 -50.07 14.35 12.64
C ALA A 9 -49.13 13.18 13.00
N PHE A 10 -47.84 13.39 12.68
CA PHE A 10 -46.66 12.50 12.82
C PHE A 10 -46.60 11.25 11.91
N ALA A 11 -45.46 10.90 11.28
CA ALA A 11 -44.19 11.64 11.12
C ALA A 11 -43.36 11.11 9.93
N ALA A 12 -42.54 11.99 9.34
CA ALA A 12 -41.34 11.67 8.56
C ALA A 12 -40.50 12.95 8.37
N PRO A 13 -39.17 12.85 8.13
CA PRO A 13 -38.21 12.06 8.91
C PRO A 13 -37.07 12.97 9.44
N LEU A 14 -36.17 12.44 10.28
CA LEU A 14 -34.86 13.08 10.50
C LEU A 14 -33.74 12.07 10.30
N LEU A 15 -33.01 12.23 9.19
CA LEU A 15 -31.72 11.60 8.96
C LEU A 15 -30.69 12.29 9.86
N LEU A 16 -30.05 11.53 10.75
CA LEU A 16 -28.79 11.94 11.38
C LEU A 16 -27.75 10.86 11.09
N ALA A 17 -27.14 10.94 9.90
CA ALA A 17 -26.08 10.04 9.48
C ALA A 17 -24.81 10.24 10.33
N LEU A 18 -23.96 9.22 10.41
CA LEU A 18 -22.76 9.26 11.23
C LEU A 18 -21.77 10.30 10.70
N ALA A 19 -21.52 11.34 11.50
CA ALA A 19 -20.41 12.27 11.34
C ALA A 19 -19.30 11.96 12.37
N LEU A 20 -18.76 10.75 12.32
CA LEU A 20 -17.49 10.42 12.97
C LEU A 20 -16.38 10.56 11.91
N GLY A 21 -15.40 11.42 12.18
CA GLY A 21 -14.32 11.71 11.23
C GLY A 21 -13.39 10.51 11.07
N ALA A 22 -13.46 9.86 9.92
CA ALA A 22 -12.44 8.91 9.48
C ALA A 22 -11.11 9.66 9.16
N PRO A 23 -9.95 8.99 9.17
CA PRO A 23 -8.72 9.49 8.53
C PRO A 23 -8.98 9.90 7.06
N GLN A 24 -8.10 10.67 6.41
CA GLN A 24 -8.25 11.10 5.01
C GLN A 24 -7.37 10.32 4.03
N VAL A 25 -7.82 10.18 2.77
CA VAL A 25 -7.13 9.52 1.63
C VAL A 25 -7.49 10.29 0.37
N GLU A 26 -6.53 11.05 -0.14
CA GLU A 26 -6.73 12.02 -1.20
C GLU A 26 -5.63 11.88 -2.25
N ALA A 27 -5.98 12.02 -3.53
CA ALA A 27 -4.98 12.12 -4.57
C ALA A 27 -4.30 13.48 -4.49
N ARG A 28 -2.96 13.49 -4.48
CA ARG A 28 -2.13 14.68 -4.34
C ARG A 28 -1.48 15.10 -5.68
N PRO A 29 -1.17 16.39 -5.88
CA PRO A 29 -0.52 16.86 -7.09
C PRO A 29 0.85 16.20 -7.24
N GLY A 30 1.17 15.75 -8.46
CA GLY A 30 2.35 14.92 -8.75
C GLY A 30 2.06 13.41 -8.85
N GLY A 31 1.03 12.91 -8.18
CA GLY A 31 0.53 11.53 -8.31
C GLY A 31 1.10 10.54 -7.29
N GLY A 32 1.97 10.94 -6.37
CA GLY A 32 2.24 10.16 -5.17
C GLY A 32 0.97 10.04 -4.33
N ASN A 33 0.68 8.85 -3.81
CA ASN A 33 -0.56 8.62 -3.06
C ASN A 33 -0.27 7.93 -1.71
N THR A 34 -0.76 8.53 -0.63
CA THR A 34 -0.64 8.00 0.74
C THR A 34 -2.00 7.74 1.35
N TYR A 35 -2.04 6.73 2.23
CA TYR A 35 -3.28 6.21 2.80
C TYR A 35 -3.43 6.38 4.31
N ARG A 36 -2.46 7.07 4.94
CA ARG A 36 -2.48 7.40 6.36
C ARG A 36 -3.13 8.77 6.52
N GLY A 37 -4.27 8.84 7.20
CA GLY A 37 -4.83 10.13 7.60
C GLY A 37 -4.14 10.70 8.82
N SER A 38 -3.98 12.03 8.85
CA SER A 38 -3.41 12.78 9.96
C SER A 38 -4.24 12.61 11.24
N SER A 39 -3.63 12.20 12.36
CA SER A 39 -4.30 12.20 13.67
C SER A 39 -4.21 13.59 14.31
N SER A 40 -5.34 14.31 14.33
CA SER A 40 -5.37 15.73 14.68
C SER A 40 -5.17 16.00 16.18
N SER A 41 -3.93 16.22 16.62
CA SER A 41 -3.59 16.61 18.00
C SER A 41 -2.86 17.97 18.05
N ARG A 42 -3.64 19.07 18.07
CA ARG A 42 -3.11 20.41 18.37
C ARG A 42 -2.67 20.49 19.84
N GLY A 43 -1.39 20.73 20.09
CA GLY A 43 -0.82 20.68 21.45
C GLY A 43 0.54 21.32 21.61
N SER A 44 0.74 22.54 21.09
CA SER A 44 2.01 23.28 21.24
C SER A 44 2.23 23.76 22.68
N SER A 45 3.05 23.05 23.46
CA SER A 45 3.51 23.49 24.78
C SER A 45 5.03 23.36 24.93
N SER A 46 5.71 24.51 24.99
CA SER A 46 7.14 24.58 25.27
C SER A 46 7.41 24.44 26.77
N SER A 47 8.26 23.50 27.18
CA SER A 47 8.85 23.50 28.52
C SER A 47 10.30 23.01 28.50
N SER A 48 11.12 23.61 29.36
CA SER A 48 12.58 23.46 29.37
C SER A 48 13.03 22.29 30.25
N SER A 49 13.87 21.40 29.72
CA SER A 49 14.46 20.29 30.47
C SER A 49 15.63 20.76 31.35
N SER A 50 15.47 20.70 32.68
CA SER A 50 16.55 20.80 33.65
C SER A 50 16.95 19.41 34.17
N SER A 51 18.24 19.18 34.45
CA SER A 51 18.82 17.84 34.61
C SER A 51 19.06 17.42 36.07
N ARG A 52 18.57 16.21 36.40
CA ARG A 52 18.95 15.26 37.49
C ARG A 52 18.26 13.92 37.16
N GLY A 53 18.74 12.71 37.53
CA GLY A 53 20.01 12.32 38.15
C GLY A 53 19.83 11.11 39.10
N SER A 54 20.56 10.00 38.88
CA SER A 54 20.59 8.75 39.72
C SER A 54 19.29 7.91 39.76
N SER A 55 19.24 6.62 40.14
CA SER A 55 20.21 5.49 40.13
C SER A 55 19.56 4.19 40.70
N SER A 56 20.04 2.99 40.32
CA SER A 56 19.89 1.68 41.04
C SER A 56 18.45 1.08 41.23
N SER A 57 18.20 -0.24 41.43
CA SER A 57 19.00 -1.47 41.26
C SER A 57 18.16 -2.78 41.37
N SER A 58 18.60 -3.84 40.67
CA SER A 58 18.61 -5.28 41.07
C SER A 58 17.36 -6.06 41.57
N SER A 59 17.05 -7.17 40.85
CA SER A 59 16.64 -8.52 41.36
C SER A 59 15.29 -8.68 42.12
N SER A 60 14.67 -9.87 42.26
CA SER A 60 15.04 -11.26 41.90
C SER A 60 13.80 -12.14 41.57
N SER A 61 14.07 -13.36 41.08
CA SER A 61 13.14 -14.43 40.69
C SER A 61 12.30 -15.09 41.82
N ARG A 62 11.22 -15.80 41.41
CA ARG A 62 10.84 -17.15 41.90
C ARG A 62 9.78 -17.85 41.03
N SER A 63 9.78 -19.19 41.09
CA SER A 63 8.87 -20.14 40.41
C SER A 63 7.76 -20.60 41.40
N TRP A 64 6.69 -21.34 41.05
CA TRP A 64 6.59 -22.68 40.42
C TRP A 64 5.21 -22.97 39.77
N SER A 65 4.95 -24.22 39.38
CA SER A 65 3.88 -24.69 38.48
C SER A 65 2.85 -25.65 39.10
N SER A 66 1.76 -25.93 38.36
CA SER A 66 0.79 -27.05 38.50
C SER A 66 -0.09 -27.05 39.79
N SER A 67 -1.35 -27.50 39.80
CA SER A 67 -1.93 -28.68 39.12
C SER A 67 -3.43 -28.55 38.74
N SER A 68 -3.96 -29.55 38.02
CA SER A 68 -5.31 -29.60 37.43
C SER A 68 -6.36 -30.32 38.30
N SER A 69 -7.66 -30.00 38.15
CA SER A 69 -8.75 -30.96 37.75
C SER A 69 -10.18 -30.50 38.09
N ARG A 70 -11.09 -30.66 37.10
CA ARG A 70 -12.44 -31.30 37.12
C ARG A 70 -13.38 -31.17 38.33
N SER A 71 -14.71 -31.28 38.25
CA SER A 71 -15.78 -31.15 37.21
C SER A 71 -17.07 -31.74 37.84
N TYR A 72 -18.23 -31.10 37.76
CA TYR A 72 -19.52 -31.82 37.64
C TYR A 72 -20.68 -30.94 37.14
N SER A 73 -21.52 -31.55 36.31
CA SER A 73 -22.92 -31.18 36.03
C SER A 73 -23.84 -32.14 36.82
N SER A 74 -25.18 -32.08 36.84
CA SER A 74 -26.15 -31.33 36.04
C SER A 74 -27.28 -30.77 36.95
N SER A 75 -28.62 -30.81 36.76
CA SER A 75 -29.53 -31.58 35.88
C SER A 75 -30.67 -30.70 35.30
N SER A 76 -31.94 -31.10 35.44
CA SER A 76 -33.09 -30.56 34.70
C SER A 76 -34.44 -30.89 35.35
N SER A 77 -35.40 -29.96 35.32
CA SER A 77 -36.88 -30.15 35.21
C SER A 77 -37.60 -28.82 35.53
N GLY A 78 -38.83 -28.53 35.10
CA GLY A 78 -39.74 -29.24 34.20
C GLY A 78 -41.02 -28.38 33.97
N SER A 79 -41.65 -28.47 32.79
CA SER A 79 -42.73 -27.54 32.38
C SER A 79 -44.13 -27.91 32.90
N SER A 80 -45.00 -26.92 33.05
CA SER A 80 -46.47 -27.08 33.18
C SER A 80 -47.21 -25.83 32.69
N TYR A 81 -48.43 -25.99 32.19
CA TYR A 81 -49.30 -24.94 31.68
C TYR A 81 -50.69 -25.03 32.33
N SER A 82 -51.42 -23.91 32.41
CA SER A 82 -52.90 -23.89 32.52
C SER A 82 -53.43 -22.44 32.43
N SER A 83 -54.73 -22.30 32.19
CA SER A 83 -55.40 -21.03 31.84
C SER A 83 -56.75 -20.90 32.53
N SER A 84 -57.13 -19.70 33.00
CA SER A 84 -58.41 -19.04 32.65
C SER A 84 -58.72 -17.77 33.47
N SER A 85 -59.22 -16.76 32.76
CA SER A 85 -60.12 -15.66 33.16
C SER A 85 -60.46 -15.40 34.65
N ASN A 86 -60.30 -14.14 35.07
CA ASN A 86 -61.48 -13.28 35.28
C ASN A 86 -61.16 -11.77 35.27
N SER A 87 -62.20 -10.93 35.13
CA SER A 87 -62.14 -9.46 35.28
C SER A 87 -62.04 -9.04 36.77
N SER A 88 -61.58 -7.85 37.18
CA SER A 88 -62.20 -6.55 36.84
C SER A 88 -61.36 -5.32 37.23
N SER A 89 -61.60 -4.20 36.52
CA SER A 89 -61.51 -2.79 36.98
C SER A 89 -60.42 -2.35 38.00
N SER A 90 -59.34 -1.73 37.50
CA SER A 90 -58.58 -0.67 38.22
C SER A 90 -57.69 0.15 37.27
N GLY A 91 -58.31 0.80 36.28
CA GLY A 91 -57.60 1.69 35.35
C GLY A 91 -56.98 2.90 36.07
N GLY A 92 -55.65 2.93 36.16
CA GLY A 92 -54.89 4.03 36.76
C GLY A 92 -53.54 3.60 37.35
N LEU A 93 -53.45 2.41 37.94
CA LEU A 93 -52.22 1.93 38.59
C LEU A 93 -51.25 1.19 37.65
N CYS A 94 -51.78 0.40 36.70
CA CYS A 94 -50.93 -0.41 35.81
C CYS A 94 -50.04 0.43 34.86
N THR A 95 -50.48 1.62 34.46
CA THR A 95 -49.67 2.54 33.63
C THR A 95 -48.49 3.09 34.41
N VAL A 96 -48.70 3.52 35.66
CA VAL A 96 -47.62 3.99 36.55
C VAL A 96 -46.64 2.87 36.85
N LEU A 97 -47.12 1.65 37.13
CA LEU A 97 -46.25 0.48 37.34
C LEU A 97 -45.46 0.09 36.08
N MET A 98 -46.06 0.15 34.89
CA MET A 98 -45.35 -0.09 33.62
C MET A 98 -44.27 0.98 33.36
N VAL A 99 -44.55 2.26 33.64
CA VAL A 99 -43.56 3.33 33.53
C VAL A 99 -42.44 3.16 34.55
N LEU A 100 -42.74 2.81 35.81
CA LEU A 100 -41.72 2.54 36.84
C LEU A 100 -40.88 1.29 36.52
N LEU A 101 -41.47 0.25 35.92
CA LEU A 101 -40.73 -0.91 35.42
C LEU A 101 -39.84 -0.57 34.22
N LEU A 102 -40.31 0.27 33.28
CA LEU A 102 -39.49 0.74 32.15
C LEU A 102 -38.36 1.66 32.61
N VAL A 103 -38.62 2.60 33.52
CA VAL A 103 -37.58 3.45 34.13
C VAL A 103 -36.61 2.60 34.94
N GLY A 104 -37.09 1.62 35.71
CA GLY A 104 -36.24 0.66 36.43
C GLY A 104 -35.37 -0.17 35.49
N LEU A 105 -35.92 -0.65 34.37
CA LEU A 105 -35.17 -1.37 33.34
C LEU A 105 -34.10 -0.47 32.69
N VAL A 106 -34.45 0.77 32.34
CA VAL A 106 -33.51 1.76 31.77
C VAL A 106 -32.41 2.12 32.78
N VAL A 107 -32.74 2.26 34.07
CA VAL A 107 -31.76 2.50 35.13
C VAL A 107 -30.84 1.30 35.36
N VAL A 108 -31.37 0.07 35.35
CA VAL A 108 -30.55 -1.17 35.44
C VAL A 108 -29.66 -1.33 34.20
N ILE A 109 -30.15 -1.04 33.00
CA ILE A 109 -29.35 -1.03 31.76
C ILE A 109 -28.28 0.07 31.82
N ALA A 110 -28.60 1.27 32.33
CA ALA A 110 -27.63 2.34 32.51
C ALA A 110 -26.53 1.92 33.51
N ILE A 111 -26.89 1.37 34.67
CA ILE A 111 -25.95 0.91 35.70
C ILE A 111 -25.05 -0.21 35.15
N ASN A 112 -25.60 -1.20 34.45
CA ASN A 112 -24.81 -2.26 33.78
C ASN A 112 -24.03 -1.76 32.55
N SER A 113 -24.36 -0.60 31.98
CA SER A 113 -23.54 0.05 30.94
C SER A 113 -22.35 0.79 31.54
N SER A 114 -22.50 1.35 32.75
CA SER A 114 -21.44 2.03 33.51
C SER A 114 -20.45 1.08 34.20
N THR A 115 -20.67 -0.25 34.14
CA THR A 115 -19.72 -1.26 34.60
C THR A 115 -18.97 -1.98 33.47
N LYS A 116 -19.06 -1.47 32.23
CA LYS A 116 -18.09 -1.84 31.19
C LYS A 116 -16.73 -1.23 31.53
N GLU A 117 -15.69 -2.07 31.57
CA GLU A 117 -14.31 -1.65 31.72
C GLU A 117 -13.94 -0.60 30.67
N GLN A 118 -13.37 0.52 31.08
CA GLN A 118 -12.85 1.51 30.15
C GLN A 118 -11.64 0.92 29.41
N PRO A 119 -11.60 0.92 28.07
CA PRO A 119 -10.35 0.68 27.36
C PRO A 119 -9.37 1.79 27.75
N ALA A 120 -8.14 1.41 28.13
CA ALA A 120 -7.19 2.32 28.77
C ALA A 120 -6.95 3.60 27.95
N GLU A 121 -7.14 4.75 28.58
CA GLU A 121 -6.99 6.07 27.98
C GLU A 121 -5.50 6.36 27.70
N TRP A 122 -5.07 6.09 26.47
CA TRP A 122 -3.67 6.17 26.07
C TRP A 122 -3.24 7.63 25.80
N SER A 123 -2.56 8.24 26.77
CA SER A 123 -2.07 9.62 26.64
C SER A 123 -0.93 9.73 25.62
N THR A 124 -1.17 10.48 24.54
CA THR A 124 -0.24 10.74 23.43
C THR A 124 0.82 11.81 23.74
N THR A 125 1.60 11.60 24.81
CA THR A 125 2.73 12.51 25.15
C THR A 125 4.04 11.76 25.44
N GLN A 126 4.26 10.62 24.79
CA GLN A 126 5.61 10.12 24.50
C GLN A 126 5.68 9.60 23.06
N PRO A 127 6.66 10.00 22.24
CA PRO A 127 6.94 9.29 21.01
C PRO A 127 7.42 7.88 21.38
N GLN A 128 6.72 6.84 20.95
CA GLN A 128 7.22 5.48 21.12
C GLN A 128 8.51 5.33 20.31
N ARG A 129 9.66 5.43 21.01
CA ARG A 129 10.92 4.86 20.54
C ARG A 129 10.70 3.37 20.38
N ARG A 130 10.38 2.96 19.14
CA ARG A 130 10.59 1.58 18.70
C ARG A 130 12.03 1.18 19.09
N PRO A 131 12.28 -0.05 19.55
CA PRO A 131 13.66 -0.53 19.62
C PRO A 131 14.32 -0.38 18.24
N PRO A 132 15.65 -0.16 18.16
CA PRO A 132 16.33 0.15 16.91
C PRO A 132 16.39 -1.08 15.98
N GLY A 133 15.28 -1.32 15.28
CA GLY A 133 15.23 -2.23 14.14
C GLY A 133 15.97 -1.66 12.94
N GLU A 134 16.26 -2.52 11.97
CA GLU A 134 16.85 -2.11 10.69
C GLU A 134 15.91 -1.14 9.97
N SER A 135 16.42 0.02 9.52
CA SER A 135 15.62 0.93 8.68
C SER A 135 15.36 0.31 7.31
N PRO A 136 14.31 0.71 6.56
CA PRO A 136 14.04 0.14 5.23
C PRO A 136 15.23 0.25 4.27
N ALA A 137 16.00 1.35 4.32
CA ALA A 137 17.27 1.50 3.62
C ALA A 137 18.32 0.43 4.01
N GLN A 138 18.44 0.10 5.31
CA GLN A 138 19.32 -0.98 5.79
C GLN A 138 18.81 -2.35 5.35
N VAL A 139 17.50 -2.60 5.39
CA VAL A 139 16.88 -3.85 4.93
C VAL A 139 17.08 -4.05 3.42
N ARG A 140 16.85 -3.02 2.61
CA ARG A 140 17.13 -2.99 1.16
C ARG A 140 18.61 -3.25 0.87
N ALA A 141 19.52 -2.58 1.59
CA ALA A 141 20.95 -2.79 1.47
C ALA A 141 21.39 -4.21 1.90
N LYS A 142 20.76 -4.77 2.93
CA LYS A 142 20.98 -6.14 3.42
C LYS A 142 20.53 -7.17 2.39
N LEU A 143 19.36 -7.00 1.77
CA LEU A 143 18.86 -7.86 0.69
C LEU A 143 19.76 -7.78 -0.55
N MET A 144 20.26 -6.59 -0.91
CA MET A 144 21.22 -6.42 -2.01
C MET A 144 22.57 -7.14 -1.81
N ARG A 145 22.88 -7.63 -0.60
CA ARG A 145 24.07 -8.48 -0.35
C ARG A 145 23.98 -9.85 -1.02
N LEU A 146 22.82 -10.30 -1.50
CA LEU A 146 22.69 -11.53 -2.30
C LEU A 146 23.65 -11.57 -3.50
N ARG A 147 24.02 -10.38 -4.01
CA ARG A 147 24.98 -10.19 -5.11
C ARG A 147 26.44 -10.46 -4.75
N THR A 148 26.77 -10.58 -3.46
CA THR A 148 28.16 -10.67 -2.96
C THR A 148 28.37 -11.67 -1.82
N VAL A 149 27.30 -12.09 -1.13
CA VAL A 149 27.34 -13.11 -0.07
C VAL A 149 26.91 -14.47 -0.60
N GLY A 150 27.51 -15.51 -0.05
CA GLY A 150 27.19 -16.91 -0.29
C GLY A 150 28.32 -17.79 0.26
N PRO A 151 28.31 -19.11 0.00
CA PRO A 151 29.28 -20.05 0.55
C PRO A 151 30.71 -19.75 0.06
N PRO A 152 31.74 -20.15 0.83
CA PRO A 152 33.13 -20.05 0.38
C PRO A 152 33.38 -20.95 -0.84
N GLY A 153 33.87 -20.37 -1.93
CA GLY A 153 34.29 -21.09 -3.12
C GLY A 153 35.69 -21.74 -2.98
N PRO A 154 36.13 -22.52 -3.98
CA PRO A 154 37.40 -23.26 -3.93
C PRO A 154 38.67 -22.42 -3.72
N ASN A 155 38.60 -21.11 -3.95
CA ASN A 155 39.69 -20.14 -3.76
C ASN A 155 39.49 -19.24 -2.51
N GLY A 156 38.58 -19.61 -1.61
CA GLY A 156 38.24 -18.84 -0.41
C GLY A 156 37.41 -17.57 -0.63
N ARG A 157 37.14 -17.17 -1.90
CA ARG A 157 36.21 -16.07 -2.20
C ARG A 157 34.76 -16.55 -2.10
N PRO A 158 33.79 -15.73 -1.63
CA PRO A 158 32.38 -16.10 -1.66
C PRO A 158 31.89 -16.37 -3.10
N VAL A 159 31.07 -17.40 -3.26
CA VAL A 159 30.26 -17.61 -4.48
C VAL A 159 28.90 -16.95 -4.25
N PRO A 160 28.54 -15.85 -4.95
CA PRO A 160 27.30 -15.14 -4.67
C PRO A 160 26.05 -15.99 -4.86
N PHE A 161 25.13 -15.92 -3.88
CA PHE A 161 23.82 -16.55 -3.97
C PHE A 161 23.06 -16.10 -5.21
N ASP A 162 23.11 -14.81 -5.55
CA ASP A 162 22.44 -14.26 -6.73
C ASP A 162 23.13 -12.97 -7.23
N PRO A 163 24.18 -13.08 -8.08
CA PRO A 163 24.97 -11.92 -8.55
C PRO A 163 24.12 -10.88 -9.29
N ASP A 164 23.08 -11.36 -9.98
CA ASP A 164 22.19 -10.61 -10.85
C ASP A 164 20.95 -10.08 -10.10
N PHE A 165 20.85 -10.28 -8.79
CA PHE A 165 19.76 -9.75 -7.98
C PHE A 165 19.65 -8.23 -8.13
N SER A 166 18.49 -7.75 -8.59
CA SER A 166 18.13 -6.33 -8.69
C SER A 166 16.86 -6.08 -7.88
N LEU A 167 16.80 -4.90 -7.24
CA LEU A 167 15.58 -4.49 -6.54
C LEU A 167 14.45 -4.15 -7.52
N VAL A 168 14.73 -3.64 -8.71
CA VAL A 168 13.67 -3.16 -9.63
C VAL A 168 12.78 -4.31 -10.12
N PRO A 169 13.31 -5.43 -10.70
CA PRO A 169 12.50 -6.61 -11.03
C PRO A 169 11.86 -7.30 -9.82
N PHE A 170 12.51 -7.25 -8.64
CA PHE A 170 11.94 -7.82 -7.42
C PHE A 170 10.73 -7.02 -6.94
N GLU A 171 10.85 -5.69 -6.86
CA GLU A 171 9.75 -4.81 -6.50
C GLU A 171 8.62 -4.97 -7.55
N ASP A 172 8.91 -4.93 -8.85
CA ASP A 172 7.95 -5.16 -9.95
C ASP A 172 7.18 -6.49 -9.84
N PHE A 173 7.88 -7.60 -9.58
CA PHE A 173 7.28 -8.91 -9.35
C PHE A 173 6.33 -8.89 -8.15
N VAL A 174 6.75 -8.26 -7.05
CA VAL A 174 5.98 -8.18 -5.81
C VAL A 174 4.73 -7.32 -5.96
N TYR A 175 4.83 -6.13 -6.56
CA TYR A 175 3.67 -5.27 -6.85
C TYR A 175 2.63 -6.00 -7.72
N ALA A 176 3.08 -6.68 -8.78
CA ALA A 176 2.20 -7.42 -9.67
C ALA A 176 1.60 -8.67 -9.00
N LEU A 177 2.33 -9.33 -8.09
CA LEU A 177 1.81 -10.47 -7.32
C LEU A 177 0.77 -10.02 -6.28
N TYR A 178 0.94 -8.84 -5.68
CA TYR A 178 -0.03 -8.27 -4.74
C TYR A 178 -1.39 -8.05 -5.42
N ALA A 179 -1.41 -7.29 -6.52
CA ALA A 179 -2.63 -7.04 -7.29
C ALA A 179 -3.30 -8.35 -7.73
N ARG A 180 -2.54 -9.23 -8.39
CA ARG A 180 -3.03 -10.49 -8.93
C ARG A 180 -3.57 -11.46 -7.87
N ALA A 181 -3.04 -11.44 -6.66
CA ALA A 181 -3.56 -12.25 -5.56
C ALA A 181 -4.89 -11.72 -5.01
N HIS A 182 -5.09 -10.40 -4.99
CA HIS A 182 -6.37 -9.82 -4.60
C HIS A 182 -7.42 -10.01 -5.70
N GLU A 183 -7.09 -9.78 -6.98
CA GLU A 183 -7.93 -10.17 -8.14
C GLU A 183 -8.40 -11.63 -7.99
N ALA A 184 -7.46 -12.57 -7.87
CA ALA A 184 -7.74 -14.00 -7.75
C ALA A 184 -8.45 -14.40 -6.44
N ARG A 185 -8.53 -13.52 -5.44
CA ARG A 185 -9.33 -13.72 -4.22
C ARG A 185 -10.81 -13.48 -4.46
N GLY A 186 -11.17 -12.56 -5.36
CA GLY A 186 -12.57 -12.34 -5.79
C GLY A 186 -13.11 -13.55 -6.54
N ASP A 187 -12.45 -13.92 -7.64
CA ASP A 187 -12.89 -15.06 -8.47
C ASP A 187 -12.77 -16.45 -7.78
N ASN A 188 -12.32 -16.50 -6.52
CA ASN A 188 -11.89 -17.72 -5.81
C ASN A 188 -10.81 -18.54 -6.57
N ARG A 189 -10.02 -17.87 -7.44
CA ARG A 189 -8.94 -18.46 -8.27
C ARG A 189 -7.57 -18.52 -7.59
N LEU A 190 -7.46 -18.19 -6.30
CA LEU A 190 -6.21 -18.18 -5.52
C LEU A 190 -5.32 -19.43 -5.68
N ASP A 191 -5.90 -20.60 -5.92
CA ASP A 191 -5.12 -21.85 -6.10
C ASP A 191 -4.34 -21.92 -7.42
N THR A 192 -4.70 -21.12 -8.44
CA THR A 192 -3.87 -20.94 -9.64
C THR A 192 -2.52 -20.30 -9.29
N LEU A 193 -2.48 -19.44 -8.27
CA LEU A 193 -1.27 -18.77 -7.79
C LEU A 193 -0.46 -19.61 -6.79
N ALA A 194 -0.75 -20.91 -6.64
CA ALA A 194 -0.07 -21.80 -5.69
C ALA A 194 1.45 -21.85 -5.84
N ALA A 195 2.00 -21.56 -7.03
CA ALA A 195 3.45 -21.46 -7.26
C ALA A 195 4.11 -20.25 -6.58
N TYR A 196 3.31 -19.26 -6.14
CA TYR A 196 3.76 -17.99 -5.56
C TYR A 196 3.11 -17.69 -4.21
N LEU A 197 1.99 -18.33 -3.88
CA LEU A 197 1.27 -18.19 -2.62
C LEU A 197 1.22 -19.56 -1.91
N SER A 198 1.88 -19.67 -0.77
CA SER A 198 1.80 -20.87 0.08
C SER A 198 0.35 -21.17 0.47
N GLU A 199 0.04 -22.42 0.85
CA GLU A 199 -1.27 -22.74 1.41
C GLU A 199 -1.63 -21.83 2.62
N PRO A 200 -0.76 -21.59 3.62
CA PRO A 200 -0.99 -20.59 4.66
C PRO A 200 -1.28 -19.17 4.16
N ALA A 201 -0.65 -18.72 3.07
CA ALA A 201 -0.88 -17.40 2.48
C ALA A 201 -2.23 -17.33 1.76
N ARG A 202 -2.57 -18.31 0.91
CA ARG A 202 -3.89 -18.43 0.27
C ARG A 202 -5.01 -18.49 1.31
N ASN A 203 -4.82 -19.27 2.36
CA ASN A 203 -5.81 -19.40 3.43
C ASN A 203 -5.87 -18.16 4.33
N ALA A 204 -4.84 -17.31 4.39
CA ALA A 204 -4.92 -15.99 5.00
C ALA A 204 -5.74 -15.01 4.15
N LEU A 205 -5.48 -14.95 2.84
CA LEU A 205 -6.22 -14.11 1.89
C LEU A 205 -7.73 -14.46 1.87
N ARG A 206 -8.07 -15.76 1.84
CA ARG A 206 -9.46 -16.26 1.95
C ARG A 206 -10.22 -15.87 3.23
N ARG A 207 -9.51 -15.42 4.28
CA ARG A 207 -10.09 -14.99 5.56
C ARG A 207 -10.29 -13.47 5.67
N ILE A 208 -9.83 -12.70 4.70
CA ILE A 208 -10.06 -11.24 4.65
C ILE A 208 -11.55 -11.00 4.36
N SER A 209 -12.00 -11.53 3.22
CA SER A 209 -13.40 -11.65 2.78
C SER A 209 -13.41 -12.51 1.51
N GLN A 210 -14.62 -12.95 1.11
CA GLN A 210 -14.88 -13.70 -0.12
C GLN A 210 -15.94 -12.94 -0.93
N PRO A 211 -15.57 -11.82 -1.60
CA PRO A 211 -16.45 -11.12 -2.53
C PRO A 211 -16.53 -11.90 -3.85
N ALA A 212 -17.47 -11.52 -4.72
CA ALA A 212 -17.62 -12.14 -6.05
C ALA A 212 -16.52 -11.70 -7.03
N GLN A 213 -16.04 -10.45 -6.89
CA GLN A 213 -14.85 -9.94 -7.57
C GLN A 213 -14.05 -9.03 -6.62
N VAL A 214 -12.75 -8.88 -6.88
CA VAL A 214 -11.94 -7.79 -6.32
C VAL A 214 -11.32 -7.07 -7.51
N GLU A 215 -11.68 -5.81 -7.65
CA GLU A 215 -11.27 -4.95 -8.75
C GLU A 215 -10.32 -3.88 -8.22
N THR A 216 -9.60 -3.24 -9.16
CA THR A 216 -9.02 -1.92 -8.91
C THR A 216 -8.00 -1.91 -7.76
N VAL A 217 -7.13 -2.93 -7.72
CA VAL A 217 -6.13 -3.12 -6.65
C VAL A 217 -4.92 -2.22 -6.87
N VAL A 218 -4.74 -1.21 -6.02
CA VAL A 218 -3.64 -0.25 -6.11
C VAL A 218 -2.85 -0.17 -4.82
N VAL A 219 -1.53 -0.39 -4.95
CA VAL A 219 -0.56 -0.21 -3.87
C VAL A 219 0.00 1.20 -3.95
N GLY A 220 -0.15 1.99 -2.87
CA GLY A 220 0.38 3.34 -2.73
C GLY A 220 1.79 3.34 -2.12
N SER A 221 2.03 2.52 -1.09
CA SER A 221 3.36 2.37 -0.48
C SER A 221 3.76 0.90 -0.28
N MET A 222 5.06 0.61 -0.39
CA MET A 222 5.64 -0.71 -0.08
C MET A 222 6.92 -0.56 0.75
N GLN A 223 6.82 -0.84 2.05
CA GLN A 223 7.89 -0.63 3.04
C GLN A 223 8.63 -1.94 3.33
N TYR A 224 9.96 -1.91 3.28
CA TYR A 224 10.80 -3.04 3.68
C TYR A 224 10.93 -3.11 5.21
N LEU A 225 10.39 -4.16 5.83
CA LEU A 225 10.37 -4.31 7.30
C LEU A 225 11.54 -5.12 7.85
N LEU A 226 11.91 -6.20 7.16
CA LEU A 226 12.97 -7.12 7.58
C LEU A 226 13.48 -7.91 6.38
N ALA A 227 14.79 -8.18 6.36
CA ALA A 227 15.37 -9.25 5.56
C ALA A 227 16.13 -10.18 6.51
N SER A 228 15.81 -11.47 6.51
CA SER A 228 16.46 -12.48 7.34
C SER A 228 17.37 -13.36 6.49
N ASP A 229 18.30 -14.05 7.18
CA ASP A 229 19.06 -15.16 6.61
C ASP A 229 19.91 -14.81 5.38
N VAL A 230 20.44 -13.58 5.34
CA VAL A 230 21.40 -13.13 4.30
C VAL A 230 22.85 -13.35 4.78
N THR A 231 23.23 -14.62 4.97
CA THR A 231 24.54 -15.05 5.50
C THR A 231 25.15 -16.20 4.68
N PRO A 232 26.48 -16.40 4.67
CA PRO A 232 27.14 -17.44 3.85
C PRO A 232 26.62 -18.88 4.03
N SER A 233 26.08 -19.21 5.20
CA SER A 233 25.56 -20.55 5.55
C SER A 233 24.04 -20.67 5.43
N SER A 234 23.36 -19.66 4.89
CA SER A 234 21.90 -19.66 4.80
C SER A 234 21.42 -20.44 3.57
N GLU A 235 20.65 -21.51 3.79
CA GLU A 235 19.99 -22.30 2.73
C GLU A 235 18.81 -21.56 2.08
N ARG A 236 18.21 -20.63 2.82
CA ARG A 236 17.07 -19.82 2.42
C ARG A 236 17.25 -18.38 2.88
N VAL A 237 16.57 -17.48 2.18
CA VAL A 237 16.42 -16.07 2.54
C VAL A 237 14.95 -15.73 2.69
N SER A 238 14.63 -14.76 3.54
CA SER A 238 13.27 -14.24 3.67
C SER A 238 13.24 -12.72 3.73
N VAL A 239 12.15 -12.12 3.27
CA VAL A 239 11.92 -10.67 3.32
C VAL A 239 10.46 -10.40 3.70
N SER A 240 10.25 -9.50 4.66
CA SER A 240 8.93 -9.04 5.08
C SER A 240 8.70 -7.61 4.60
N LEU A 241 7.57 -7.40 3.94
CA LEU A 241 7.16 -6.14 3.31
C LEU A 241 5.80 -5.72 3.86
N ARG A 242 5.60 -4.44 4.16
CA ARG A 242 4.27 -3.85 4.37
C ARG A 242 3.79 -3.21 3.08
N PHE A 243 2.58 -3.53 2.66
CA PHE A 243 1.81 -2.78 1.67
C PHE A 243 0.86 -1.83 2.39
N GLU A 244 0.70 -0.65 1.82
CA GLU A 244 -0.45 0.21 2.07
C GLU A 244 -1.15 0.37 0.71
N ALA A 245 -2.39 -0.14 0.62
CA ALA A 245 -3.09 -0.36 -0.64
C ALA A 245 -4.59 -0.02 -0.52
N ASN A 246 -5.24 0.25 -1.66
CA ASN A 246 -6.69 0.25 -1.78
C ASN A 246 -7.14 -0.81 -2.80
N TYR A 247 -8.35 -1.34 -2.63
CA TYR A 247 -9.04 -2.18 -3.62
C TYR A 247 -10.55 -2.04 -3.48
N THR A 248 -11.31 -2.37 -4.53
CA THR A 248 -12.78 -2.44 -4.48
C THR A 248 -13.25 -3.89 -4.47
N GLU A 249 -14.10 -4.25 -3.52
CA GLU A 249 -14.74 -5.55 -3.46
C GLU A 249 -16.16 -5.47 -4.00
N VAL A 250 -16.53 -6.37 -4.91
CA VAL A 250 -17.87 -6.44 -5.50
C VAL A 250 -18.56 -7.68 -4.97
N ALA A 251 -19.71 -7.51 -4.31
CA ALA A 251 -20.51 -8.64 -3.81
C ALA A 251 -21.42 -9.25 -4.92
N GLU A 252 -21.96 -10.44 -4.69
CA GLU A 252 -22.80 -11.19 -5.67
C GLU A 252 -24.04 -10.42 -6.17
N ASN A 253 -24.53 -9.46 -5.38
CA ASN A 253 -25.63 -8.56 -5.72
C ASN A 253 -25.19 -7.32 -6.54
N GLY A 254 -23.91 -7.20 -6.89
CA GLY A 254 -23.34 -6.04 -7.55
C GLY A 254 -23.09 -4.83 -6.65
N SER A 255 -23.18 -4.94 -5.32
CA SER A 255 -22.82 -3.82 -4.44
C SER A 255 -21.31 -3.76 -4.22
N GLU A 256 -20.73 -2.61 -4.55
CA GLU A 256 -19.30 -2.31 -4.40
C GLU A 256 -18.96 -1.73 -3.02
N GLN A 257 -17.80 -2.10 -2.48
CA GLN A 257 -17.20 -1.49 -1.30
C GLN A 257 -15.69 -1.39 -1.48
N SER A 258 -15.18 -0.16 -1.60
CA SER A 258 -13.73 0.09 -1.53
C SER A 258 -13.20 -0.09 -0.11
N TYR A 259 -11.94 -0.49 0.01
CA TYR A 259 -11.23 -0.64 1.27
C TYR A 259 -9.82 -0.05 1.16
N TYR A 260 -9.41 0.69 2.18
CA TYR A 260 -7.99 0.88 2.48
C TYR A 260 -7.50 -0.30 3.33
N VAL A 261 -6.31 -0.81 3.03
CA VAL A 261 -5.63 -1.84 3.82
C VAL A 261 -4.16 -1.52 4.10
N SER A 262 -3.70 -2.00 5.27
CA SER A 262 -2.29 -2.19 5.56
C SER A 262 -2.02 -3.67 5.80
N GLU A 263 -1.12 -4.27 5.03
CA GLU A 263 -0.86 -5.72 5.07
C GLU A 263 0.64 -6.03 5.10
N VAL A 264 1.05 -6.96 5.94
CA VAL A 264 2.42 -7.47 6.00
C VAL A 264 2.49 -8.86 5.37
N TRP A 265 3.29 -8.97 4.32
CA TRP A 265 3.56 -10.23 3.63
C TRP A 265 5.02 -10.62 3.86
N THR A 266 5.28 -11.91 4.07
CA THR A 266 6.65 -12.44 4.17
C THR A 266 6.90 -13.40 3.02
N LEU A 267 7.88 -13.09 2.18
CA LEU A 267 8.34 -13.92 1.07
C LEU A 267 9.61 -14.68 1.45
N THR A 268 9.82 -15.86 0.87
CA THR A 268 11.05 -16.65 1.01
C THR A 268 11.44 -17.33 -0.29
N ARG A 269 12.74 -17.55 -0.50
CA ARG A 269 13.27 -18.48 -1.51
C ARG A 269 14.50 -19.22 -0.99
N ALA A 270 14.85 -20.34 -1.62
CA ALA A 270 16.14 -20.98 -1.44
C ALA A 270 17.27 -20.11 -2.02
N THR A 271 18.46 -20.15 -1.41
CA THR A 271 19.61 -19.32 -1.82
C THR A 271 20.36 -19.84 -3.05
N ALA A 272 20.05 -21.04 -3.50
CA ALA A 272 20.51 -21.58 -4.78
C ALA A 272 19.78 -20.94 -6.00
N VAL A 273 18.63 -20.30 -5.78
CA VAL A 273 17.76 -19.75 -6.84
C VAL A 273 18.23 -18.35 -7.26
N LYS A 274 18.32 -18.13 -8.57
CA LYS A 274 18.61 -16.82 -9.17
C LYS A 274 17.33 -16.02 -9.41
N SER A 275 17.42 -14.70 -9.38
CA SER A 275 16.28 -13.82 -9.69
C SER A 275 15.90 -13.86 -11.17
N ARG A 276 14.64 -13.51 -11.43
CA ARG A 276 14.11 -13.25 -12.77
C ARG A 276 14.86 -12.10 -13.45
N ALA A 277 15.04 -12.20 -14.76
CA ALA A 277 15.32 -11.05 -15.61
C ALA A 277 14.07 -10.11 -15.66
N PRO A 278 14.23 -8.80 -15.97
CA PRO A 278 13.15 -7.82 -15.89
C PRO A 278 11.93 -8.15 -16.76
N ASP A 279 12.15 -8.74 -17.94
CA ASP A 279 11.11 -9.15 -18.88
C ASP A 279 10.23 -10.30 -18.32
N GLN A 280 10.78 -11.18 -17.49
CA GLN A 280 10.06 -12.26 -16.82
C GLN A 280 9.51 -11.88 -15.44
N ALA A 281 9.86 -10.70 -14.90
CA ALA A 281 9.49 -10.28 -13.53
C ALA A 281 7.99 -10.44 -13.24
N ARG A 282 7.14 -9.94 -14.15
CA ARG A 282 5.67 -9.96 -14.01
C ARG A 282 5.00 -11.16 -14.69
N VAL A 283 5.78 -12.13 -15.17
CA VAL A 283 5.30 -13.25 -15.98
C VAL A 283 5.00 -14.46 -15.10
N PHE A 284 3.78 -14.51 -14.57
CA PHE A 284 3.30 -15.55 -13.67
C PHE A 284 3.04 -16.87 -14.41
N LYS A 285 3.99 -17.80 -14.27
CA LYS A 285 4.04 -19.15 -14.86
C LYS A 285 4.49 -20.14 -13.78
N CYS A 286 4.50 -21.44 -14.05
CA CYS A 286 5.22 -22.39 -13.22
C CYS A 286 6.73 -22.01 -13.20
N PRO A 287 7.35 -21.71 -12.04
CA PRO A 287 8.74 -21.28 -11.97
C PRO A 287 9.75 -22.40 -12.29
N HIS A 288 9.33 -23.67 -12.23
CA HIS A 288 10.17 -24.81 -12.60
C HIS A 288 10.19 -25.10 -14.12
N CYS A 289 9.04 -25.06 -14.81
CA CYS A 289 8.93 -25.50 -16.21
C CYS A 289 8.36 -24.47 -17.19
N GLY A 290 8.00 -23.27 -16.74
CA GLY A 290 7.45 -22.19 -17.59
C GLY A 290 6.02 -22.41 -18.09
N ALA A 291 5.35 -23.51 -17.73
CA ALA A 291 3.96 -23.77 -18.12
C ALA A 291 2.96 -22.78 -17.47
N PRO A 292 1.74 -22.62 -18.01
CA PRO A 292 0.72 -21.75 -17.41
C PRO A 292 0.23 -22.22 -16.03
N LEU A 293 -0.41 -21.31 -15.29
CA LEU A 293 -0.85 -21.50 -13.90
C LEU A 293 -2.26 -22.07 -13.71
N ASP A 294 -3.01 -22.25 -14.80
CA ASP A 294 -4.29 -22.98 -14.80
C ASP A 294 -4.11 -24.47 -14.45
N GLY A 295 -2.98 -25.06 -14.83
CA GLY A 295 -2.59 -26.44 -14.50
C GLY A 295 -2.16 -26.69 -13.05
N MET A 296 -2.41 -25.79 -12.10
CA MET A 296 -2.05 -25.99 -10.69
C MET A 296 -3.06 -26.90 -9.96
N ARG A 297 -2.55 -27.93 -9.25
CA ARG A 297 -3.33 -28.85 -8.40
C ARG A 297 -2.79 -28.83 -6.97
N GLY A 298 -3.49 -28.14 -6.07
CA GLY A 298 -3.08 -27.99 -4.66
C GLY A 298 -1.84 -27.11 -4.52
N SER A 299 -0.64 -27.71 -4.60
CA SER A 299 0.64 -27.01 -4.79
C SER A 299 1.57 -27.67 -5.82
N THR A 300 1.07 -28.66 -6.56
CA THR A 300 1.78 -29.37 -7.62
C THR A 300 1.41 -28.84 -8.99
N CYS A 301 2.39 -28.66 -9.88
CA CYS A 301 2.14 -28.29 -11.28
C CYS A 301 1.82 -29.53 -12.12
N SER A 302 0.67 -29.56 -12.80
CA SER A 302 0.25 -30.72 -13.63
C SER A 302 1.12 -30.99 -14.86
N TYR A 303 2.02 -30.08 -15.22
CA TYR A 303 2.88 -30.19 -16.41
C TYR A 303 4.28 -30.74 -16.14
N CYS A 304 4.77 -30.66 -14.90
CA CYS A 304 6.11 -31.14 -14.53
C CYS A 304 6.15 -31.90 -13.18
N GLU A 305 4.98 -32.11 -12.58
CA GLU A 305 4.73 -32.89 -11.36
C GLU A 305 5.48 -32.41 -10.10
N GLN A 306 6.20 -31.29 -10.18
CA GLN A 306 6.87 -30.66 -9.04
C GLN A 306 5.90 -29.92 -8.14
N LYS A 307 6.15 -30.03 -6.83
CA LYS A 307 5.56 -29.18 -5.81
C LYS A 307 6.28 -27.83 -5.80
N VAL A 308 5.58 -26.75 -6.16
CA VAL A 308 6.20 -25.45 -6.46
C VAL A 308 5.99 -24.37 -5.39
N ASP A 309 5.15 -24.62 -4.37
CA ASP A 309 4.94 -23.69 -3.24
C ASP A 309 6.08 -23.70 -2.20
N THR A 310 7.16 -24.43 -2.47
CA THR A 310 8.35 -24.55 -1.59
C THR A 310 9.29 -23.36 -1.68
N GLY A 311 9.18 -22.54 -2.72
CA GLY A 311 10.14 -21.47 -3.02
C GLY A 311 11.55 -21.99 -3.31
N GLU A 312 11.67 -23.22 -3.82
CA GLU A 312 12.93 -23.80 -4.34
C GLU A 312 13.17 -23.45 -5.82
N PHE A 313 12.21 -22.76 -6.44
CA PHE A 313 12.27 -22.31 -7.83
C PHE A 313 12.12 -20.79 -7.97
N ASP A 314 11.54 -20.10 -6.98
CA ASP A 314 11.40 -18.64 -6.95
C ASP A 314 11.04 -18.14 -5.53
N TRP A 315 10.75 -16.85 -5.39
CA TRP A 315 10.09 -16.28 -4.21
C TRP A 315 8.64 -16.77 -4.08
N VAL A 316 8.33 -17.37 -2.93
CA VAL A 316 6.97 -17.70 -2.50
C VAL A 316 6.55 -16.86 -1.29
N VAL A 317 5.34 -16.32 -1.29
CA VAL A 317 4.70 -15.69 -0.13
C VAL A 317 4.39 -16.78 0.89
N LYS A 318 5.13 -16.80 1.99
CA LYS A 318 4.99 -17.78 3.07
C LYS A 318 3.80 -17.48 3.97
N SER A 319 3.52 -16.19 4.21
CA SER A 319 2.44 -15.73 5.09
C SER A 319 1.96 -14.33 4.71
N VAL A 320 0.66 -14.10 4.84
CA VAL A 320 0.00 -12.79 4.75
C VAL A 320 -0.63 -12.47 6.12
N LYS A 321 -0.49 -11.22 6.57
CA LYS A 321 -1.11 -10.67 7.79
C LYS A 321 -1.73 -9.32 7.45
N VAL A 322 -3.05 -9.20 7.55
CA VAL A 322 -3.69 -7.87 7.59
C VAL A 322 -3.36 -7.21 8.92
N GLU A 323 -2.84 -5.98 8.90
CA GLU A 323 -2.63 -5.15 10.08
C GLU A 323 -3.78 -4.15 10.27
N GLU A 324 -4.34 -3.64 9.17
CA GLU A 324 -5.41 -2.64 9.14
C GLU A 324 -6.30 -2.86 7.90
N ARG A 325 -7.62 -2.65 8.03
CA ARG A 325 -8.59 -2.69 6.93
C ARG A 325 -9.79 -1.82 7.26
N GLU A 326 -9.97 -0.72 6.53
CA GLU A 326 -11.04 0.27 6.73
C GLU A 326 -12.01 0.24 5.53
N ALA A 327 -13.33 0.18 5.79
CA ALA A 327 -14.35 0.24 4.74
C ALA A 327 -14.48 1.69 4.23
N ARG A 328 -13.86 1.96 3.08
CA ARG A 328 -13.35 3.29 2.77
C ARG A 328 -13.16 3.53 1.27
N GLY A 329 -13.75 4.59 0.73
CA GLY A 329 -13.52 5.04 -0.64
C GLY A 329 -12.36 6.04 -0.78
N PRO A 330 -11.83 6.23 -2.00
CA PRO A 330 -10.95 7.35 -2.32
C PRO A 330 -11.69 8.68 -2.16
N GLN A 331 -11.08 9.67 -1.51
CA GLN A 331 -11.68 11.00 -1.37
C GLN A 331 -11.04 11.95 -2.38
N LEU A 332 -11.79 12.21 -3.45
CA LEU A 332 -11.24 12.82 -4.66
C LEU A 332 -11.25 14.36 -4.63
N GLY A 333 -11.80 14.99 -3.58
CA GLY A 333 -11.99 16.44 -3.49
C GLY A 333 -11.78 17.02 -2.10
N GLY A 334 -10.72 16.61 -1.40
CA GLY A 334 -10.33 17.23 -0.13
C GLY A 334 -9.45 18.48 -0.30
N ASP A 335 -8.81 18.85 0.81
CA ASP A 335 -7.81 19.93 0.92
C ASP A 335 -6.78 19.54 2.01
N THR A 336 -6.48 18.22 2.15
CA THR A 336 -5.54 17.73 3.17
C THR A 336 -4.17 18.35 2.91
N PRO A 337 -3.55 19.03 3.90
CA PRO A 337 -2.22 19.64 3.75
C PRO A 337 -1.15 18.61 3.39
N GLU A 338 -0.03 19.06 2.81
CA GLU A 338 1.13 18.19 2.71
C GLU A 338 1.68 17.86 4.10
N GLU A 339 1.88 16.57 4.35
CA GLU A 339 2.76 16.11 5.40
C GLU A 339 4.15 15.84 4.83
N GLY A 340 5.18 16.30 5.52
CA GLY A 340 6.57 15.93 5.19
C GLY A 340 7.37 16.90 4.34
N THR A 341 6.78 17.87 3.62
CA THR A 341 7.54 18.83 2.78
C THR A 341 8.64 19.58 3.54
N GLU A 342 8.35 20.02 4.77
CA GLU A 342 9.30 20.68 5.68
C GLU A 342 10.35 19.74 6.32
N LEU A 343 10.26 18.42 6.11
CA LEU A 343 11.25 17.47 6.63
C LEU A 343 12.55 17.50 5.80
N PRO A 344 13.71 17.15 6.38
CA PRO A 344 14.95 17.00 5.63
C PRO A 344 14.88 15.81 4.66
N THR A 345 15.43 15.98 3.46
CA THR A 345 15.52 14.93 2.44
C THR A 345 16.22 13.67 2.98
N VAL A 346 15.55 12.52 2.89
CA VAL A 346 16.07 11.22 3.32
C VAL A 346 17.09 10.73 2.29
N LYS A 347 18.39 10.92 2.59
CA LYS A 347 19.48 10.58 1.66
C LYS A 347 20.16 9.26 1.98
N GLN A 348 20.41 8.47 0.93
CA GLN A 348 21.24 7.27 0.97
C GLN A 348 22.67 7.63 1.41
N PRO A 349 23.33 6.85 2.27
CA PRO A 349 24.72 7.07 2.65
C PRO A 349 25.65 7.16 1.43
N LYS A 350 26.36 8.28 1.31
CA LYS A 350 27.27 8.64 0.20
C LYS A 350 26.58 8.76 -1.18
N VAL A 351 25.34 9.24 -1.23
CA VAL A 351 24.61 9.46 -2.50
C VAL A 351 25.41 10.28 -3.51
N ASP A 352 26.06 11.38 -3.10
CA ASP A 352 26.80 12.27 -4.01
C ASP A 352 28.00 11.57 -4.64
N GLY A 353 28.71 10.74 -3.87
CA GLY A 353 29.82 9.92 -4.36
C GLY A 353 29.38 8.78 -5.29
N ARG A 354 28.17 8.23 -5.07
CA ARG A 354 27.55 7.25 -5.98
C ARG A 354 27.10 7.88 -7.28
N LEU A 355 26.51 9.08 -7.21
CA LEU A 355 26.15 9.87 -8.38
C LEU A 355 27.41 10.22 -9.18
N ALA A 356 28.44 10.81 -8.55
CA ALA A 356 29.70 11.12 -9.20
C ALA A 356 30.36 9.89 -9.86
N GLN A 357 30.31 8.71 -9.23
CA GLN A 357 30.77 7.47 -9.85
C GLN A 357 29.97 7.11 -11.11
N LEU A 358 28.63 7.24 -11.07
CA LEU A 358 27.76 7.01 -12.22
C LEU A 358 28.06 7.98 -13.38
N LEU A 359 28.18 9.29 -13.10
CA LEU A 359 28.51 10.32 -14.11
C LEU A 359 29.91 10.07 -14.73
N VAL A 360 30.89 9.57 -13.96
CA VAL A 360 32.21 9.15 -14.50
C VAL A 360 32.10 7.92 -15.41
N THR A 361 31.15 7.01 -15.17
CA THR A 361 30.90 5.86 -16.06
C THR A 361 29.99 6.15 -17.26
N ASP A 362 29.43 7.36 -17.35
CA ASP A 362 28.62 7.84 -18.46
C ASP A 362 28.73 9.37 -18.62
N PRO A 363 29.82 9.91 -19.21
CA PRO A 363 30.09 11.36 -19.18
C PRO A 363 29.07 12.25 -19.89
N GLU A 364 28.21 11.70 -20.74
CA GLU A 364 27.11 12.43 -21.39
C GLU A 364 25.86 12.54 -20.50
N LEU A 365 25.73 11.67 -19.50
CA LEU A 365 24.79 11.86 -18.40
C LEU A 365 25.34 12.95 -17.48
N THR A 366 24.84 14.17 -17.63
CA THR A 366 25.06 15.26 -16.67
C THR A 366 23.85 15.41 -15.75
N TRP A 367 24.05 16.01 -14.57
CA TRP A 367 22.93 16.33 -13.67
C TRP A 367 21.93 17.30 -14.31
N ASP A 368 22.42 18.26 -15.10
CA ASP A 368 21.63 19.19 -15.90
C ASP A 368 20.73 18.45 -16.92
N ALA A 369 21.29 17.56 -17.73
CA ALA A 369 20.52 16.79 -18.71
C ALA A 369 19.55 15.79 -18.05
N PHE A 370 19.90 15.22 -16.90
CA PHE A 370 18.99 14.40 -16.11
C PHE A 370 17.81 15.22 -15.56
N THR A 371 18.04 16.44 -15.07
CA THR A 371 16.98 17.34 -14.59
C THR A 371 16.11 17.83 -15.74
N GLN A 372 16.67 18.14 -16.92
CA GLN A 372 15.89 18.46 -18.13
C GLN A 372 14.95 17.31 -18.55
N ARG A 373 15.42 16.06 -18.43
CA ARG A 373 14.58 14.87 -18.64
C ARG A 373 13.49 14.74 -17.57
N LEU A 374 13.83 14.94 -16.29
CA LEU A 374 12.87 14.95 -15.18
C LEU A 374 11.77 16.01 -15.37
N GLU A 375 12.15 17.23 -15.77
CA GLU A 375 11.23 18.34 -16.03
C GLU A 375 10.28 18.05 -17.19
N LEU A 376 10.75 17.45 -18.30
CA LEU A 376 9.88 16.99 -19.38
C LEU A 376 8.86 15.96 -18.89
N ILE A 377 9.32 14.95 -18.14
CA ILE A 377 8.43 13.90 -17.61
C ILE A 377 7.40 14.51 -16.65
N PHE A 378 7.82 15.42 -15.78
CA PHE A 378 6.94 16.15 -14.88
C PHE A 378 5.87 16.95 -15.64
N GLN A 379 6.26 17.74 -16.64
CA GLN A 379 5.31 18.52 -17.45
C GLN A 379 4.31 17.63 -18.20
N GLU A 380 4.75 16.52 -18.79
CA GLU A 380 3.84 15.60 -19.47
C GLU A 380 2.88 14.91 -18.50
N LEU A 381 3.31 14.59 -17.28
CA LEU A 381 2.42 14.05 -16.23
C LEU A 381 1.35 15.06 -15.82
N GLN A 382 1.72 16.30 -15.51
CA GLN A 382 0.76 17.32 -15.04
C GLN A 382 -0.29 17.65 -16.10
N VAL A 383 0.11 17.71 -17.39
CA VAL A 383 -0.82 17.95 -18.50
C VAL A 383 -1.71 16.73 -18.76
N ALA A 384 -1.16 15.51 -18.78
CA ALA A 384 -1.94 14.29 -18.99
C ALA A 384 -2.98 14.07 -17.88
N TRP A 385 -2.60 14.32 -16.63
CA TRP A 385 -3.49 14.21 -15.47
C TRP A 385 -4.65 15.22 -15.58
N SER A 386 -4.33 16.50 -15.74
CA SER A 386 -5.32 17.59 -15.81
C SER A 386 -6.26 17.51 -17.02
N ASN A 387 -5.78 16.99 -18.16
CA ASN A 387 -6.60 16.79 -19.36
C ASN A 387 -7.35 15.44 -19.39
N ARG A 388 -7.03 14.51 -18.48
CA ARG A 388 -7.40 13.08 -18.53
C ARG A 388 -6.82 12.28 -19.73
N GLU A 389 -5.72 12.72 -20.31
CA GLU A 389 -4.99 12.12 -21.45
C GLU A 389 -3.90 11.12 -20.97
N TRP A 390 -4.21 10.12 -20.14
CA TRP A 390 -3.16 9.33 -19.46
C TRP A 390 -2.22 8.60 -20.42
N GLU A 391 -2.72 8.13 -21.56
CA GLU A 391 -1.93 7.52 -22.63
C GLU A 391 -0.75 8.38 -23.10
N ARG A 392 -0.84 9.71 -22.95
CA ARG A 392 0.25 10.66 -23.23
C ARG A 392 1.51 10.39 -22.42
N VAL A 393 1.39 10.00 -21.14
CA VAL A 393 2.58 9.74 -20.31
C VAL A 393 3.22 8.39 -20.61
N ARG A 394 2.54 7.51 -21.36
CA ARG A 394 2.93 6.11 -21.52
C ARG A 394 4.40 5.92 -21.93
N PRO A 395 5.03 6.76 -22.80
CA PRO A 395 6.45 6.66 -23.15
C PRO A 395 7.45 6.98 -22.04
N TYR A 396 7.01 7.64 -20.98
CA TYR A 396 7.87 8.22 -19.94
C TYR A 396 7.81 7.47 -18.61
N VAL A 397 6.82 6.59 -18.42
CA VAL A 397 6.57 5.88 -17.15
C VAL A 397 6.69 4.36 -17.30
N SER A 398 7.10 3.70 -16.21
CA SER A 398 7.10 2.24 -16.16
C SER A 398 5.68 1.67 -16.24
N ASP A 399 5.61 0.41 -16.65
CA ASP A 399 4.37 -0.36 -16.68
C ASP A 399 3.74 -0.57 -15.29
N SER A 400 4.43 -0.25 -14.18
CA SER A 400 3.81 -0.29 -12.83
C SER A 400 3.14 1.04 -12.55
N LEU A 401 3.89 2.13 -12.69
CA LEU A 401 3.41 3.47 -12.40
C LEU A 401 2.22 3.83 -13.29
N PHE A 402 2.24 3.44 -14.56
CA PHE A 402 1.09 3.67 -15.46
C PHE A 402 -0.21 3.08 -14.91
N GLN A 403 -0.19 1.84 -14.41
CA GLN A 403 -1.37 1.14 -13.90
C GLN A 403 -1.80 1.69 -12.53
N THR A 404 -0.83 2.00 -11.65
CA THR A 404 -1.08 2.65 -10.34
C THR A 404 -1.83 3.98 -10.48
N GLN A 405 -1.53 4.78 -11.51
CA GLN A 405 -2.20 6.07 -11.73
C GLN A 405 -3.51 5.98 -12.51
N LEU A 406 -3.63 5.02 -13.43
CA LEU A 406 -4.85 4.83 -14.24
C LEU A 406 -6.09 4.68 -13.36
N TYR A 407 -5.98 3.93 -12.25
CA TYR A 407 -7.02 3.86 -11.20
C TYR A 407 -7.54 5.21 -10.76
N TRP A 408 -6.65 6.14 -10.40
CA TRP A 408 -7.08 7.43 -9.85
C TRP A 408 -7.86 8.22 -10.88
N MET A 409 -7.46 8.13 -12.14
CA MET A 409 -8.14 8.78 -13.25
C MET A 409 -9.50 8.12 -13.55
N ASP A 410 -9.59 6.78 -13.47
CA ASP A 410 -10.85 6.04 -13.51
C ASP A 410 -11.77 6.41 -12.34
N ALA A 411 -11.24 6.53 -11.11
CA ALA A 411 -12.00 6.91 -9.91
C ALA A 411 -12.51 8.36 -9.99
N TYR A 412 -11.68 9.28 -10.49
CA TYR A 412 -12.06 10.65 -10.81
C TYR A 412 -13.19 10.68 -11.84
N GLN A 413 -13.09 9.90 -12.92
CA GLN A 413 -14.12 9.78 -13.95
C GLN A 413 -15.42 9.18 -13.40
N GLN A 414 -15.36 8.11 -12.60
CA GLN A 414 -16.53 7.48 -11.96
C GLN A 414 -17.24 8.43 -10.99
N ALA A 415 -16.49 9.28 -10.27
CA ALA A 415 -17.06 10.29 -9.38
C ALA A 415 -17.62 11.53 -10.12
N GLY A 416 -17.36 11.68 -11.43
CA GLY A 416 -17.68 12.88 -12.19
C GLY A 416 -16.90 14.11 -11.70
N LEU A 417 -15.65 13.91 -11.29
CA LEU A 417 -14.76 14.92 -10.72
C LEU A 417 -13.44 14.98 -11.50
N SER A 418 -12.92 16.17 -11.78
CA SER A 418 -11.61 16.36 -12.39
C SER A 418 -10.70 17.07 -11.40
N ASN A 419 -9.59 16.45 -10.98
CA ASN A 419 -8.48 17.17 -10.36
C ASN A 419 -7.63 17.83 -11.45
N VAL A 420 -7.23 19.08 -11.21
CA VAL A 420 -6.56 19.95 -12.18
C VAL A 420 -5.40 20.64 -11.49
N THR A 421 -4.22 20.55 -12.10
CA THR A 421 -3.02 21.26 -11.67
C THR A 421 -2.66 22.34 -12.69
N GLU A 422 -2.58 23.60 -12.24
CA GLU A 422 -2.18 24.74 -13.08
C GLU A 422 -0.87 25.37 -12.57
N ASN A 423 -0.09 25.97 -13.46
CA ASN A 423 1.21 26.60 -13.18
C ASN A 423 2.25 25.67 -12.50
N ALA A 424 2.03 24.36 -12.57
CA ALA A 424 2.85 23.33 -11.94
C ALA A 424 4.29 23.39 -12.42
N ARG A 425 5.22 23.58 -11.48
CA ARG A 425 6.65 23.71 -11.76
C ARG A 425 7.50 23.16 -10.62
N ILE A 426 8.61 22.54 -10.98
CA ILE A 426 9.68 22.17 -10.06
C ILE A 426 10.38 23.45 -9.59
N THR A 427 10.71 23.51 -8.30
CA THR A 427 11.40 24.64 -7.65
C THR A 427 12.80 24.26 -7.16
N HIS A 428 13.02 22.99 -6.81
CA HIS A 428 14.31 22.43 -6.36
C HIS A 428 14.34 20.91 -6.58
N VAL A 429 15.53 20.33 -6.78
CA VAL A 429 15.72 18.89 -6.97
C VAL A 429 16.96 18.41 -6.23
N GLU A 430 16.82 17.36 -5.42
CA GLU A 430 17.93 16.75 -4.68
C GLU A 430 18.08 15.27 -4.99
N ALA A 431 19.31 14.81 -5.22
CA ALA A 431 19.61 13.38 -5.25
C ALA A 431 19.34 12.75 -3.87
N ALA A 432 18.39 11.82 -3.80
CA ALA A 432 18.05 11.08 -2.59
C ALA A 432 18.79 9.73 -2.54
N ARG A 433 18.86 8.99 -3.66
CA ARG A 433 19.49 7.66 -3.73
C ARG A 433 19.96 7.33 -5.14
N VAL A 434 21.08 6.59 -5.23
CA VAL A 434 21.58 6.01 -6.48
C VAL A 434 21.82 4.50 -6.32
N VAL A 435 21.22 3.72 -7.21
CA VAL A 435 21.41 2.27 -7.32
C VAL A 435 22.02 1.95 -8.69
N VAL A 436 23.00 1.05 -8.70
CA VAL A 436 23.59 0.46 -9.91
C VAL A 436 23.61 -1.05 -9.70
N ASP A 437 22.90 -1.79 -10.54
CA ASP A 437 22.86 -3.25 -10.49
C ASP A 437 23.06 -3.91 -11.86
N LYS A 438 22.66 -5.17 -12.02
CA LYS A 438 22.88 -5.95 -13.25
C LYS A 438 22.02 -5.46 -14.42
N TYR A 439 20.84 -4.92 -14.12
CA TYR A 439 19.83 -4.57 -15.10
C TYR A 439 19.58 -3.06 -15.15
N TYR A 440 19.67 -2.36 -14.02
CA TYR A 440 19.32 -0.95 -13.95
C TYR A 440 20.36 -0.05 -13.28
N HIS A 441 20.48 1.15 -13.84
CA HIS A 441 20.79 2.35 -13.09
C HIS A 441 19.48 2.97 -12.61
N ALA A 442 19.38 3.31 -11.34
CA ALA A 442 18.21 4.00 -10.77
C ALA A 442 18.66 5.20 -9.95
N ILE A 443 18.04 6.36 -10.21
CA ILE A 443 18.23 7.60 -9.47
C ILE A 443 16.88 7.95 -8.85
N THR A 444 16.81 7.93 -7.52
CA THR A 444 15.72 8.56 -6.78
C THR A 444 16.14 10.00 -6.46
N VAL A 445 15.32 10.95 -6.87
CA VAL A 445 15.40 12.34 -6.43
C VAL A 445 14.26 12.64 -5.47
N ARG A 446 14.44 13.62 -4.59
CA ARG A 446 13.33 14.38 -4.04
C ARG A 446 13.20 15.64 -4.89
N LEU A 447 12.05 15.84 -5.52
CA LEU A 447 11.72 17.10 -6.16
C LEU A 447 10.80 17.91 -5.24
N PHE A 448 11.01 19.21 -5.21
CA PHE A 448 10.10 20.18 -4.62
C PHE A 448 9.42 20.90 -5.77
N ALA A 449 8.12 21.13 -5.64
CA ALA A 449 7.29 21.74 -6.67
C ALA A 449 6.25 22.68 -6.07
N THR A 450 5.65 23.48 -6.93
CA THR A 450 4.50 24.33 -6.57
C THR A 450 3.52 24.37 -7.74
N SER A 451 2.23 24.32 -7.44
CA SER A 451 1.14 24.42 -8.42
C SER A 451 -0.10 25.02 -7.77
N LEU A 452 -1.02 25.55 -8.58
CA LEU A 452 -2.44 25.48 -8.22
C LEU A 452 -2.84 24.00 -8.28
N ASP A 453 -3.69 23.58 -7.36
CA ASP A 453 -4.21 22.22 -7.27
C ASP A 453 -5.65 22.32 -6.78
N TYR A 454 -6.59 21.77 -7.54
CA TYR A 454 -8.01 21.81 -7.21
C TYR A 454 -8.82 20.74 -7.91
N THR A 455 -9.87 20.26 -7.24
CA THR A 455 -10.86 19.37 -7.85
C THR A 455 -12.12 20.15 -8.22
N VAL A 456 -12.57 19.98 -9.46
CA VAL A 456 -13.88 20.43 -9.95
C VAL A 456 -14.84 19.26 -10.14
N ARG A 457 -16.13 19.53 -10.15
CA ARG A 457 -17.14 18.62 -10.68
C ARG A 457 -17.33 18.86 -12.19
N ASP A 458 -17.41 17.78 -12.95
CA ASP A 458 -17.47 17.83 -14.41
C ASP A 458 -18.78 18.44 -14.95
N SER A 459 -19.90 18.25 -14.25
CA SER A 459 -21.24 18.62 -14.74
C SER A 459 -21.60 20.11 -14.59
N ASP A 460 -20.90 20.85 -13.73
CA ASP A 460 -21.15 22.28 -13.47
C ASP A 460 -19.86 23.12 -13.30
N GLY A 461 -18.68 22.50 -13.42
CA GLY A 461 -17.38 23.15 -13.22
C GLY A 461 -17.12 23.62 -11.78
N LYS A 462 -17.98 23.25 -10.82
CA LYS A 462 -17.92 23.74 -9.45
C LYS A 462 -16.69 23.21 -8.73
N LEU A 463 -15.95 24.11 -8.08
CA LEU A 463 -14.89 23.77 -7.13
C LEU A 463 -15.45 22.92 -5.97
N VAL A 464 -14.86 21.74 -5.75
CA VAL A 464 -15.21 20.84 -4.62
C VAL A 464 -14.06 20.64 -3.64
N GLY A 465 -12.81 20.84 -4.04
CA GLY A 465 -11.61 20.77 -3.19
C GLY A 465 -10.44 21.59 -3.75
N GLY A 466 -9.42 21.86 -2.92
CA GLY A 466 -8.23 22.64 -3.28
C GLY A 466 -8.48 24.13 -3.59
N SER A 467 -7.60 24.77 -4.39
CA SER A 467 -7.60 26.22 -4.63
C SER A 467 -7.16 26.65 -6.03
N ARG A 468 -7.97 27.50 -6.70
CA ARG A 468 -7.63 28.17 -7.98
C ARG A 468 -6.82 29.46 -7.84
N SER A 469 -6.39 29.84 -6.63
CA SER A 469 -5.75 31.14 -6.37
C SER A 469 -4.66 31.15 -5.31
N ARG A 470 -4.40 30.01 -4.67
CA ARG A 470 -3.28 29.79 -3.74
C ARG A 470 -2.48 28.63 -4.28
N GLU A 471 -1.22 28.85 -4.63
CA GLU A 471 -0.34 27.73 -4.98
C GLU A 471 0.01 26.92 -3.72
N ARG A 472 -0.06 25.60 -3.85
CA ARG A 472 0.38 24.61 -2.88
C ARG A 472 1.83 24.26 -3.17
N GLN A 473 2.70 24.36 -2.17
CA GLN A 473 4.05 23.80 -2.22
C GLN A 473 4.01 22.35 -1.74
N TYR A 474 4.75 21.48 -2.42
CA TYR A 474 4.82 20.05 -2.12
C TYR A 474 6.18 19.46 -2.51
N SER A 475 6.45 18.24 -2.07
CA SER A 475 7.62 17.47 -2.52
C SER A 475 7.36 15.97 -2.53
N GLU A 476 7.98 15.29 -3.49
CA GLU A 476 7.83 13.86 -3.72
C GLU A 476 9.17 13.21 -4.05
N TYR A 477 9.31 11.92 -3.75
CA TYR A 477 10.44 11.11 -4.16
C TYR A 477 10.16 10.39 -5.48
N TRP A 478 10.74 10.90 -6.56
CA TRP A 478 10.62 10.33 -7.91
C TRP A 478 11.81 9.43 -8.20
N THR A 479 11.56 8.15 -8.52
CA THR A 479 12.60 7.21 -8.94
C THR A 479 12.55 7.01 -10.45
N LEU A 480 13.61 7.40 -11.14
CA LEU A 480 13.80 7.13 -12.56
C LEU A 480 14.77 5.95 -12.74
N ILE A 481 14.52 5.11 -13.74
CA ILE A 481 15.35 3.95 -14.10
C ILE A 481 15.79 4.03 -15.56
N ARG A 482 16.99 3.52 -15.85
CA ARG A 482 17.51 3.27 -17.20
C ARG A 482 18.35 2.00 -17.21
N GLY A 483 18.42 1.29 -18.33
CA GLY A 483 19.20 0.05 -18.48
C GLY A 483 20.66 0.24 -18.07
N ALA A 484 21.23 -0.76 -17.37
CA ALA A 484 22.59 -0.72 -16.86
C ALA A 484 23.67 -0.71 -17.97
N ASP A 485 23.32 -1.17 -19.17
CA ASP A 485 24.18 -1.11 -20.37
C ASP A 485 23.92 0.16 -21.22
N THR A 486 22.86 0.91 -20.96
CA THR A 486 22.47 2.13 -21.68
C THR A 486 23.30 3.35 -21.25
N ARG A 487 23.88 4.06 -22.22
CA ARG A 487 24.73 5.26 -22.02
C ARG A 487 24.23 6.43 -22.87
N GLY A 488 24.74 7.62 -22.61
CA GLY A 488 24.43 8.82 -23.38
C GLY A 488 23.57 9.83 -22.64
N ARG A 489 23.46 11.02 -23.24
CA ARG A 489 22.65 12.14 -22.72
C ARG A 489 21.17 11.76 -22.68
N PRO A 490 20.46 11.96 -21.55
CA PRO A 490 19.00 11.87 -21.50
C PRO A 490 18.34 12.78 -22.53
N SER A 491 17.36 12.29 -23.28
CA SER A 491 16.73 13.02 -24.38
C SER A 491 15.45 13.72 -23.94
N THR A 492 15.29 14.97 -24.35
CA THR A 492 14.04 15.73 -24.25
C THR A 492 13.22 15.70 -25.55
N ASP A 493 13.66 14.93 -26.56
CA ASP A 493 12.98 14.83 -27.85
C ASP A 493 11.72 13.96 -27.75
N LYS A 494 10.62 14.43 -28.37
CA LYS A 494 9.39 13.63 -28.53
C LYS A 494 9.48 12.69 -29.74
N HIS A 495 10.61 11.98 -29.85
CA HIS A 495 10.88 10.95 -30.85
C HIS A 495 11.18 9.60 -30.17
N CYS A 496 10.93 8.49 -30.86
CA CYS A 496 11.27 7.16 -30.38
C CYS A 496 12.80 6.99 -30.36
N PRO A 497 13.42 6.73 -29.19
CA PRO A 497 14.87 6.63 -29.07
C PRO A 497 15.46 5.38 -29.76
N SER A 498 14.62 4.47 -30.26
CA SER A 498 15.05 3.31 -31.07
C SER A 498 15.06 3.55 -32.58
N CYS A 499 14.31 4.54 -33.11
CA CYS A 499 14.13 4.69 -34.56
C CYS A 499 13.94 6.12 -35.09
N GLY A 500 13.89 7.14 -34.23
CA GLY A 500 13.76 8.54 -34.63
C GLY A 500 12.39 8.98 -35.16
N ALA A 501 11.43 8.06 -35.35
CA ALA A 501 10.03 8.41 -35.64
C ALA A 501 9.39 9.18 -34.47
N PRO A 502 8.29 9.93 -34.66
CA PRO A 502 7.57 10.58 -33.56
C PRO A 502 7.20 9.60 -32.44
N LEU A 503 7.18 10.07 -31.19
CA LEU A 503 7.02 9.23 -29.99
C LEU A 503 5.58 8.74 -29.79
N SER A 504 5.11 7.89 -30.70
CA SER A 504 3.86 7.14 -30.60
C SER A 504 4.15 5.71 -30.17
N ILE A 505 3.52 5.27 -29.07
CA ILE A 505 3.64 3.91 -28.53
C ILE A 505 2.26 3.38 -28.10
N ASN A 506 2.11 2.06 -28.02
CA ASN A 506 0.89 1.41 -27.56
C ASN A 506 0.88 1.17 -26.03
N MET A 507 -0.25 0.71 -25.50
CA MET A 507 -0.42 0.45 -24.06
C MET A 507 0.55 -0.59 -23.48
N ALA A 508 1.09 -1.50 -24.30
CA ALA A 508 2.13 -2.46 -23.89
C ALA A 508 3.53 -1.81 -23.78
N GLY A 509 3.67 -0.53 -24.14
CA GLY A 509 4.93 0.22 -24.10
C GLY A 509 5.74 0.16 -25.39
N ASN A 510 5.20 -0.45 -26.46
CA ASN A 510 5.92 -0.67 -27.71
C ASN A 510 5.65 0.44 -28.73
N CYS A 511 6.69 0.97 -29.35
CA CYS A 511 6.57 1.98 -30.40
C CYS A 511 5.76 1.47 -31.59
N THR A 512 4.80 2.27 -32.06
CA THR A 512 3.92 1.94 -33.19
C THR A 512 4.66 1.84 -34.53
N HIS A 513 5.87 2.40 -34.63
CA HIS A 513 6.69 2.40 -35.85
C HIS A 513 7.74 1.28 -35.92
N CYS A 514 8.34 0.88 -34.79
CA CYS A 514 9.45 -0.10 -34.76
C CYS A 514 9.26 -1.26 -33.77
N SER A 515 8.14 -1.31 -33.05
CA SER A 515 7.83 -2.31 -32.00
C SER A 515 8.78 -2.35 -30.79
N ALA A 516 9.82 -1.52 -30.73
CA ALA A 516 10.71 -1.41 -29.57
C ALA A 516 9.94 -0.98 -28.31
N ARG A 517 10.16 -1.68 -27.19
CA ARG A 517 9.54 -1.37 -25.89
C ARG A 517 10.26 -0.18 -25.25
N VAL A 518 9.69 1.02 -25.40
CA VAL A 518 10.30 2.25 -24.88
C VAL A 518 10.27 2.31 -23.35
N THR A 519 9.26 1.68 -22.74
CA THR A 519 8.92 1.81 -21.31
C THR A 519 9.71 0.91 -20.35
N SER A 520 10.63 0.09 -20.89
CA SER A 520 11.51 -0.76 -20.09
C SER A 520 12.68 -0.01 -19.44
N GLY A 521 13.00 1.19 -19.95
CA GLY A 521 14.21 1.95 -19.60
C GLY A 521 15.46 1.58 -20.40
N ASP A 522 15.39 0.63 -21.35
CA ASP A 522 16.57 0.18 -22.11
C ASP A 522 17.16 1.26 -23.03
N PHE A 523 16.37 2.30 -23.35
CA PHE A 523 16.74 3.36 -24.30
C PHE A 523 17.03 4.70 -23.63
N ASP A 524 16.24 5.11 -22.64
CA ASP A 524 16.42 6.36 -21.87
C ASP A 524 15.72 6.24 -20.50
N TRP A 525 15.92 7.22 -19.63
CA TRP A 525 15.32 7.26 -18.31
C TRP A 525 13.79 7.32 -18.37
N VAL A 526 13.15 6.40 -17.66
CA VAL A 526 11.69 6.33 -17.43
C VAL A 526 11.39 6.40 -15.93
N LEU A 527 10.33 7.09 -15.57
CA LEU A 527 9.86 7.24 -14.19
C LEU A 527 9.20 5.93 -13.73
N SER A 528 9.81 5.24 -12.76
CA SER A 528 9.35 3.93 -12.30
C SER A 528 8.44 4.00 -11.08
N ARG A 529 8.56 5.05 -10.26
CA ARG A 529 7.83 5.20 -9.00
C ARG A 529 7.79 6.66 -8.54
N ILE A 530 6.71 7.01 -7.86
CA ILE A 530 6.52 8.23 -7.09
C ILE A 530 6.16 7.81 -5.65
N GLU A 531 6.90 8.28 -4.64
CA GLU A 531 6.66 8.05 -3.22
C GLU A 531 6.45 9.40 -2.51
N GLN A 532 5.37 9.57 -1.75
CA GLN A 532 5.14 10.76 -0.92
C GLN A 532 6.15 10.86 0.24
N ASP A 533 6.37 12.07 0.74
CA ASP A 533 7.38 12.36 1.77
C ASP A 533 7.23 11.51 3.05
N GLU A 534 6.01 11.27 3.52
CA GLU A 534 5.75 10.45 4.71
C GLU A 534 5.83 8.93 4.45
N SER A 535 5.85 8.49 3.18
CA SER A 535 6.06 7.09 2.81
C SER A 535 7.54 6.73 2.61
N TYR A 536 8.33 7.63 2.02
CA TYR A 536 9.69 7.31 1.59
C TYR A 536 10.67 7.13 2.75
N GLN A 537 11.31 5.96 2.83
CA GLN A 537 12.17 5.56 3.96
C GLN A 537 13.58 5.06 3.53
N GLY A 538 14.02 5.47 2.33
CA GLY A 538 15.39 5.29 1.81
C GLY A 538 15.67 4.00 1.04
#